data_AF-A0A972Y003-F1
#
_entry.id   AF-A0A972Y003-F1
#
_cell.length_a   1.000
_cell.length_b   1.000
_cell.length_c   1.000
_cell.angle_alpha   90.00
_cell.angle_beta   90.00
_cell.angle_gamma   90.00
#
_symmetry.space_group_name_H-M   'P 1'
#
loop_
_entity.id
_entity.type
_entity.pdbx_description
1 polymer ?
#
loop_
_entity_poly.entity_id
_entity_poly.type
_entity_poly.pdbx_seq_one_letter_code
_entity_poly.pdbx_strand_id
1 'polypeptide(L)'
;AEKSGAIEVASSTNGQLTPPVMGAAAFLMAEFTGVPYIELLKNAILPAIVSYIALIYIVHLEALKLGLKGLERPPFLLSTKMRLLRFLTGVISVITLLSLIYYALNLVTYLFPDLTIISVILISAVAYLVLIAISARVPDLKLDNHMSPISSLPRTSDVTFTGLYYILPIVILIWCILPTPNRLSPALSASWACFGMLFITLTQHPLKAFFRNEKKLMISEFQRGISDCCNGMISGARAMVSISIATAAAGIIIGSLSLSGAHNVILEFIEILSGGSLMLLLIMIAVISLILGMGLPTTANYIVVSALMAPVIITLGAKNGLTIPLVAAHLFVFYFGILADDTPPVGLAAFAAAAISGGDPIKTGIQGFMYDIRTAVLPFLFIFNTELLLIDVSFMKAIFIFALSIIAMMLFAAFTQGYFFAKNYVWESIAILIVAFTLMRPGFWLDQLVPEFERRNTADIIEVVEQMSAGSKLQLTIYGPNFVNPDKIQNTILTLKVGNEWGGLQRLAEMDLDISIKDSKITLIAPKFNSRFEQELGVFDFYHQTPVLITAIATSSDRFPKEVFYIPALLILVAVIFIQRQRQTQPAF
;
A
#
# COMPACT_ATOMS: atom_id res chain seq x y z
N ALA A 1 24.90 17.05 0.08
CA ALA A 1 24.85 15.72 -0.54
C ALA A 1 23.79 14.83 0.12
N GLU A 2 23.74 14.88 1.44
CA GLU A 2 22.88 14.09 2.32
C GLU A 2 21.39 14.28 2.00
N LYS A 3 20.93 15.51 1.75
CA LYS A 3 19.51 15.77 1.39
C LYS A 3 19.12 15.14 0.05
N SER A 4 19.98 15.20 -0.96
CA SER A 4 19.73 14.55 -2.25
C SER A 4 19.76 13.03 -2.12
N GLY A 5 20.70 12.48 -1.35
CA GLY A 5 20.71 11.06 -1.03
C GLY A 5 19.44 10.64 -0.28
N ALA A 6 19.02 11.40 0.72
CA ALA A 6 17.81 11.12 1.50
C ALA A 6 16.52 11.15 0.67
N ILE A 7 16.45 12.02 -0.34
CA ILE A 7 15.33 12.03 -1.30
C ILE A 7 15.33 10.74 -2.13
N GLU A 8 16.50 10.27 -2.56
CA GLU A 8 16.62 8.99 -3.29
C GLU A 8 16.21 7.81 -2.41
N VAL A 9 16.62 7.80 -1.13
CA VAL A 9 16.19 6.78 -0.16
C VAL A 9 14.68 6.76 -0.01
N ALA A 10 14.09 7.91 0.32
CA ALA A 10 12.64 8.03 0.50
C ALA A 10 11.84 7.69 -0.77
N SER A 11 12.39 8.03 -1.95
CA SER A 11 11.79 7.67 -3.23
C SER A 11 11.84 6.16 -3.48
N SER A 12 12.94 5.51 -3.11
CA SER A 12 13.12 4.06 -3.21
C SER A 12 12.11 3.33 -2.33
N THR A 13 11.97 3.73 -1.06
CA THR A 13 10.98 3.21 -0.11
C THR A 13 9.55 3.32 -0.69
N ASN A 14 9.18 4.51 -1.18
CA ASN A 14 7.86 4.75 -1.78
C ASN A 14 7.63 3.92 -3.05
N GLY A 15 8.66 3.65 -3.85
CA GLY A 15 8.60 2.77 -5.02
C GLY A 15 8.13 1.36 -4.68
N GLN A 16 8.55 0.83 -3.54
CA GLN A 16 8.14 -0.51 -3.07
C GLN A 16 6.68 -0.56 -2.59
N LEU A 17 6.09 0.57 -2.23
CA LEU A 17 4.69 0.66 -1.81
C LEU A 17 3.71 0.82 -2.98
N THR A 18 4.21 1.08 -4.19
CA THR A 18 3.38 1.55 -5.30
C THR A 18 2.93 0.42 -6.24
N PRO A 19 1.61 0.27 -6.48
CA PRO A 19 1.08 -0.59 -7.54
C PRO A 19 1.60 -0.23 -8.93
N PRO A 20 1.78 -1.19 -9.86
CA PRO A 20 1.62 -2.63 -9.72
C PRO A 20 2.87 -3.34 -9.17
N VAL A 21 3.98 -2.60 -8.99
CA VAL A 21 5.26 -3.23 -8.68
C VAL A 21 5.18 -3.88 -7.31
N MET A 22 4.80 -3.12 -6.26
CA MET A 22 4.66 -3.51 -4.82
C MET A 22 5.61 -4.62 -4.30
N GLY A 23 6.72 -4.86 -5.00
CA GLY A 23 7.57 -6.04 -4.92
C GLY A 23 6.85 -7.40 -5.09
N ALA A 24 7.63 -8.46 -4.88
CA ALA A 24 7.13 -9.82 -4.70
C ALA A 24 6.23 -9.96 -3.45
N ALA A 25 6.30 -9.02 -2.51
CA ALA A 25 5.51 -9.01 -1.29
C ALA A 25 4.00 -8.91 -1.55
N ALA A 26 3.55 -8.18 -2.57
CA ALA A 26 2.13 -8.15 -2.94
C ALA A 26 1.60 -9.51 -3.40
N PHE A 27 2.44 -10.34 -4.03
CA PHE A 27 2.07 -11.70 -4.39
C PHE A 27 1.96 -12.61 -3.17
N LEU A 28 2.90 -12.49 -2.24
CA LEU A 28 2.83 -13.20 -0.95
C LEU A 28 1.64 -12.74 -0.12
N MET A 29 1.29 -11.46 -0.17
CA MET A 29 0.11 -10.92 0.48
C MET A 29 -1.17 -11.50 -0.13
N ALA A 30 -1.28 -11.58 -1.45
CA ALA A 30 -2.41 -12.23 -2.11
C ALA A 30 -2.53 -13.70 -1.71
N GLU A 31 -1.40 -14.42 -1.64
CA GLU A 31 -1.37 -15.82 -1.25
C GLU A 31 -1.77 -16.03 0.23
N PHE A 32 -1.17 -15.26 1.15
CA PHE A 32 -1.41 -15.41 2.60
C PHE A 32 -2.80 -14.96 3.02
N THR A 33 -3.34 -13.91 2.39
CA THR A 33 -4.66 -13.37 2.73
C THR A 33 -5.80 -14.02 1.96
N GLY A 34 -5.49 -14.73 0.86
CA GLY A 34 -6.50 -15.20 -0.10
C GLY A 34 -7.18 -14.08 -0.89
N VAL A 35 -6.81 -12.81 -0.66
CA VAL A 35 -7.44 -11.65 -1.31
C VAL A 35 -6.90 -11.54 -2.75
N PRO A 36 -7.78 -11.32 -3.75
CA PRO A 36 -7.34 -11.11 -5.12
C PRO A 36 -6.28 -9.99 -5.22
N TYR A 37 -5.18 -10.25 -5.94
CA TYR A 37 -4.09 -9.29 -6.10
C TYR A 37 -4.56 -7.90 -6.61
N ILE A 38 -5.54 -7.86 -7.52
CA ILE A 38 -6.09 -6.60 -8.03
C ILE A 38 -6.77 -5.79 -6.93
N GLU A 39 -7.42 -6.46 -5.98
CA GLU A 39 -8.04 -5.82 -4.83
C GLU A 39 -6.98 -5.25 -3.90
N LEU A 40 -5.88 -5.99 -3.66
CA LEU A 40 -4.73 -5.45 -2.92
C LEU A 40 -4.14 -4.21 -3.60
N LEU A 41 -3.94 -4.26 -4.92
CA LEU A 41 -3.44 -3.10 -5.67
C LEU A 41 -4.40 -1.91 -5.58
N LYS A 42 -5.71 -2.14 -5.71
CA LYS A 42 -6.73 -1.11 -5.55
C LYS A 42 -6.65 -0.48 -4.17
N ASN A 43 -6.50 -1.29 -3.13
CA ASN A 43 -6.47 -0.81 -1.76
C ASN A 43 -5.18 -0.02 -1.43
N ALA A 44 -4.07 -0.35 -2.10
CA ALA A 44 -2.79 0.33 -1.90
C ALA A 44 -2.59 1.59 -2.76
N ILE A 45 -3.35 1.77 -3.85
CA ILE A 45 -3.07 2.82 -4.84
C ILE A 45 -3.20 4.24 -4.29
N LEU A 46 -4.25 4.51 -3.51
CA LEU A 46 -4.50 5.84 -2.96
C LEU A 46 -3.41 6.20 -1.94
N PRO A 47 -3.12 5.37 -0.92
CA PRO A 47 -2.01 5.60 -0.01
C PRO A 47 -0.66 5.83 -0.72
N ALA A 48 -0.36 5.03 -1.76
CA ALA A 48 0.88 5.14 -2.51
C ALA A 48 1.01 6.47 -3.26
N ILE A 49 -0.03 6.88 -4.00
CA ILE A 49 -0.04 8.15 -4.74
C ILE A 49 0.09 9.33 -3.77
N VAL A 50 -0.66 9.29 -2.67
CA VAL A 50 -0.61 10.34 -1.65
C VAL A 50 0.78 10.46 -1.04
N SER A 51 1.45 9.33 -0.73
CA SER A 51 2.82 9.34 -0.22
C SER A 51 3.80 9.93 -1.24
N TYR A 52 3.65 9.60 -2.53
CA TYR A 52 4.50 10.14 -3.61
C TYR A 52 4.33 11.64 -3.81
N ILE A 53 3.09 12.13 -3.83
CA ILE A 53 2.80 13.56 -3.94
C ILE A 53 3.41 14.31 -2.74
N ALA A 54 3.29 13.74 -1.54
CA ALA A 54 3.90 14.32 -0.35
C ALA A 54 5.44 14.31 -0.42
N LEU A 55 6.08 13.34 -1.11
CA LEU A 55 7.52 13.36 -1.39
C LEU A 55 7.92 14.49 -2.31
N ILE A 56 7.25 14.62 -3.44
CA ILE A 56 7.48 15.72 -4.38
C ILE A 56 7.31 17.06 -3.67
N TYR A 57 6.32 17.15 -2.78
CA TYR A 57 6.12 18.35 -1.99
C TYR A 57 7.24 18.61 -0.97
N ILE A 58 7.77 17.60 -0.28
CA ILE A 58 8.97 17.77 0.57
C ILE A 58 10.15 18.27 -0.25
N VAL A 59 10.40 17.69 -1.43
CA VAL A 59 11.49 18.15 -2.33
C VAL A 59 11.28 19.62 -2.70
N HIS A 60 10.04 20.02 -2.97
CA HIS A 60 9.70 21.41 -3.25
C HIS A 60 9.96 22.33 -2.04
N LEU A 61 9.51 21.95 -0.84
CA LEU A 61 9.75 22.73 0.38
C LEU A 61 11.24 22.84 0.71
N GLU A 62 12.01 21.78 0.48
CA GLU A 62 13.47 21.80 0.65
C GLU A 62 14.15 22.71 -0.37
N ALA A 63 13.71 22.68 -1.63
CA ALA A 63 14.21 23.59 -2.65
C ALA A 63 13.93 25.07 -2.29
N LEU A 64 12.72 25.36 -1.78
CA LEU A 64 12.36 26.70 -1.30
C LEU A 64 13.20 27.12 -0.09
N LYS A 65 13.38 26.25 0.90
CA LYS A 65 14.20 26.49 2.10
C LYS A 65 15.65 26.80 1.74
N LEU A 66 16.19 26.13 0.73
CA LEU A 66 17.56 26.29 0.26
C LEU A 66 17.72 27.40 -0.80
N GLY A 67 16.62 28.01 -1.26
CA GLY A 67 16.66 29.03 -2.32
C GLY A 67 17.18 28.49 -3.66
N LEU A 68 16.99 27.19 -3.93
CA LEU A 68 17.51 26.55 -5.14
C LEU A 68 16.78 27.09 -6.38
N LYS A 69 17.56 27.54 -7.37
CA LYS A 69 17.05 27.89 -8.70
C LYS A 69 17.13 26.67 -9.60
N GLY A 70 16.06 26.40 -10.34
CA GLY A 70 16.08 25.36 -11.37
C GLY A 70 17.11 25.68 -12.45
N LEU A 71 17.71 24.65 -13.04
CA LEU A 71 18.56 24.79 -14.23
C LEU A 71 17.79 25.49 -15.35
N GLU A 72 18.50 26.25 -16.18
CA GLU A 72 17.92 26.89 -17.36
C GLU A 72 17.26 25.84 -18.24
N ARG A 73 15.93 25.84 -18.27
CA ARG A 73 15.18 24.99 -19.17
C ARG A 73 15.22 25.65 -20.56
N PRO A 74 15.43 24.87 -21.64
CA PRO A 74 15.27 25.43 -22.97
C PRO A 74 13.89 26.10 -23.07
N PRO A 75 13.79 27.29 -23.69
CA PRO A 75 12.58 28.10 -23.67
C PRO A 75 11.41 27.32 -24.27
N PHE A 76 10.54 26.83 -23.40
CA PHE A 76 9.30 26.19 -23.80
C PHE A 76 8.24 27.29 -23.94
N LEU A 77 7.85 27.58 -25.18
CA LEU A 77 6.84 28.58 -25.56
C LEU A 77 5.40 28.26 -25.08
N LEU A 78 5.22 27.29 -24.18
CA LEU A 78 3.91 26.75 -23.81
C LEU A 78 3.46 27.28 -22.44
N SER A 79 2.27 27.90 -22.43
CA SER A 79 1.55 28.36 -21.23
C SER A 79 1.40 27.27 -20.17
N THR A 80 1.29 27.63 -18.89
CA THR A 80 1.07 26.70 -17.76
C THR A 80 -0.14 25.78 -17.99
N LYS A 81 -1.20 26.29 -18.65
CA LYS A 81 -2.37 25.49 -19.04
C LYS A 81 -2.00 24.38 -20.04
N MET A 82 -1.13 24.68 -20.99
CA MET A 82 -0.65 23.73 -21.98
C MET A 82 0.30 22.69 -21.37
N ARG A 83 1.05 23.04 -20.32
CA ARG A 83 1.87 22.07 -19.56
C ARG A 83 0.99 21.06 -18.84
N LEU A 84 -0.04 21.55 -18.13
CA LEU A 84 -1.01 20.69 -17.47
C LEU A 84 -1.77 19.83 -18.50
N LEU A 85 -2.21 20.44 -19.60
CA LEU A 85 -2.88 19.71 -20.68
C LEU A 85 -1.97 18.63 -21.26
N ARG A 86 -0.69 18.93 -21.54
CA ARG A 86 0.27 17.96 -22.08
C ARG A 86 0.56 16.82 -21.11
N PHE A 87 0.68 17.13 -19.82
CA PHE A 87 0.81 16.12 -18.76
C PHE A 87 -0.43 15.23 -18.69
N LEU A 88 -1.63 15.83 -18.62
CA LEU A 88 -2.90 15.11 -18.62
C LEU A 88 -3.09 14.28 -19.89
N THR A 89 -2.79 14.81 -21.07
CA THR A 89 -2.82 14.04 -22.32
C THR A 89 -1.81 12.91 -22.32
N GLY A 90 -0.65 13.09 -21.68
CA GLY A 90 0.35 12.03 -21.50
C GLY A 90 -0.21 10.90 -20.62
N VAL A 91 -0.74 11.25 -19.45
CA VAL A 91 -1.38 10.27 -18.53
C VAL A 91 -2.55 9.57 -19.21
N ILE A 92 -3.44 10.32 -19.85
CA ILE A 92 -4.59 9.77 -20.60
C ILE A 92 -4.08 8.87 -21.73
N SER A 93 -3.05 9.25 -22.49
CA SER A 93 -2.51 8.43 -23.57
C SER A 93 -1.96 7.09 -23.08
N VAL A 94 -1.30 7.08 -21.92
CA VAL A 94 -0.82 5.84 -21.29
C VAL A 94 -1.99 4.98 -20.81
N ILE A 95 -2.98 5.58 -20.13
CA ILE A 95 -4.19 4.87 -19.69
C ILE A 95 -4.96 4.29 -20.88
N THR A 96 -5.15 5.06 -21.94
CA THR A 96 -5.81 4.63 -23.17
C THR A 96 -5.01 3.52 -23.86
N LEU A 97 -3.68 3.62 -23.94
CA LEU A 97 -2.83 2.56 -24.48
C LEU A 97 -2.96 1.27 -23.66
N LEU A 98 -2.89 1.36 -22.33
CA LEU A 98 -3.05 0.20 -21.45
C LEU A 98 -4.47 -0.41 -21.55
N SER A 99 -5.50 0.43 -21.64
CA SER A 99 -6.88 -0.02 -21.84
C SER A 99 -7.07 -0.67 -23.20
N LEU A 100 -6.48 -0.10 -24.26
CA LEU A 100 -6.53 -0.67 -25.61
C LEU A 100 -5.82 -2.02 -25.65
N ILE A 101 -4.65 -2.14 -25.04
CA ILE A 101 -3.95 -3.42 -24.89
C ILE A 101 -4.84 -4.42 -24.12
N TYR A 102 -5.43 -4.01 -23.00
CA TYR A 102 -6.32 -4.86 -22.22
C TYR A 102 -7.52 -5.37 -23.03
N TYR A 103 -8.24 -4.47 -23.70
CA TYR A 103 -9.41 -4.84 -24.52
C TYR A 103 -9.00 -5.65 -25.76
N ALA A 104 -7.89 -5.34 -26.41
CA ALA A 104 -7.39 -6.09 -27.56
C ALA A 104 -7.02 -7.52 -27.17
N LEU A 105 -6.32 -7.69 -26.05
CA LEU A 105 -5.97 -9.03 -25.56
C LEU A 105 -7.21 -9.80 -25.09
N ASN A 106 -8.18 -9.15 -24.44
CA ASN A 106 -9.43 -9.79 -24.06
C ASN A 106 -10.29 -10.21 -25.27
N LEU A 107 -10.29 -9.40 -26.33
CA LEU A 107 -10.95 -9.76 -27.58
C LEU A 107 -10.34 -11.04 -28.17
N VAL A 108 -9.02 -11.18 -28.13
CA VAL A 108 -8.32 -12.39 -28.58
C VAL A 108 -8.72 -13.60 -27.74
N THR A 109 -8.79 -13.45 -26.42
CA THR A 109 -9.26 -14.50 -25.50
C THR A 109 -10.70 -14.92 -25.79
N TYR A 110 -11.56 -13.97 -26.19
CA TYR A 110 -12.94 -14.25 -26.55
C TYR A 110 -13.06 -14.95 -27.91
N LEU A 111 -12.28 -14.52 -28.90
CA LEU A 111 -12.30 -15.07 -30.26
C LEU A 111 -11.64 -16.45 -30.36
N PHE A 112 -10.58 -16.70 -29.58
CA PHE A 112 -9.80 -17.93 -29.63
C PHE A 112 -9.48 -18.48 -28.22
N PRO A 113 -10.48 -19.01 -27.48
CA PRO A 113 -10.28 -19.45 -26.09
C PRO A 113 -9.15 -20.47 -25.92
N ASP A 114 -9.11 -21.49 -26.79
CA ASP A 114 -8.13 -22.59 -26.72
C ASP A 114 -6.71 -22.20 -27.16
N LEU A 115 -6.58 -21.10 -27.92
CA LEU A 115 -5.30 -20.62 -28.46
C LEU A 115 -4.87 -19.28 -27.84
N THR A 116 -5.47 -18.90 -26.70
CA THR A 116 -5.23 -17.60 -26.05
C THR A 116 -3.75 -17.35 -25.82
N ILE A 117 -3.05 -18.30 -25.16
CA ILE A 117 -1.63 -18.13 -24.79
C ILE A 117 -0.75 -17.96 -26.03
N ILE A 118 -0.96 -18.79 -27.06
CA ILE A 118 -0.19 -18.74 -28.32
C ILE A 118 -0.43 -17.41 -29.03
N SER A 119 -1.68 -16.95 -29.07
CA SER A 119 -2.05 -15.69 -29.71
C SER A 119 -1.41 -14.49 -29.00
N VAL A 120 -1.38 -14.49 -27.67
CA VAL A 120 -0.72 -13.43 -26.89
C VAL A 120 0.79 -13.44 -27.07
N ILE A 121 1.43 -14.61 -27.14
CA ILE A 121 2.87 -14.70 -27.45
C ILE A 121 3.14 -14.12 -28.84
N LEU A 122 2.32 -14.44 -29.84
CA LEU A 122 2.48 -13.93 -31.20
C LEU A 122 2.30 -12.41 -31.25
N ILE A 123 1.25 -11.88 -30.61
CA ILE A 123 1.00 -10.42 -30.53
C ILE A 123 2.17 -9.72 -29.84
N SER A 124 2.66 -10.30 -28.73
CA SER A 124 3.81 -9.75 -27.99
C SER A 124 5.09 -9.78 -28.84
N ALA A 125 5.32 -10.84 -29.61
CA ALA A 125 6.46 -10.95 -30.52
C ALA A 125 6.39 -9.92 -31.65
N VAL A 126 5.20 -9.71 -32.26
CA VAL A 126 4.99 -8.66 -33.26
C VAL A 126 5.20 -7.27 -32.65
N ALA A 127 4.61 -7.01 -31.49
CA ALA A 127 4.80 -5.76 -30.76
C ALA A 127 6.28 -5.51 -30.45
N TYR A 128 7.02 -6.53 -30.00
CA TYR A 128 8.45 -6.46 -29.77
C TYR A 128 9.22 -6.05 -31.04
N LEU A 129 8.97 -6.70 -32.17
CA LEU A 129 9.60 -6.38 -33.46
C LEU A 129 9.32 -4.94 -33.92
N VAL A 130 8.11 -4.44 -33.69
CA VAL A 130 7.77 -3.04 -33.98
C VAL A 130 8.50 -2.09 -33.05
N LEU A 131 8.50 -2.34 -31.74
CA LEU A 131 9.12 -1.48 -30.74
C LEU A 131 10.65 -1.42 -30.91
N ILE A 132 11.28 -2.54 -31.25
CA ILE A 132 12.73 -2.57 -31.49
C ILE A 132 13.10 -1.88 -32.81
N ALA A 133 12.26 -2.00 -33.85
CA ALA A 133 12.47 -1.27 -35.10
C ALA A 133 12.34 0.24 -34.91
N ILE A 134 11.45 0.71 -34.03
CA ILE A 134 11.36 2.11 -33.62
C ILE A 134 12.62 2.52 -32.84
N SER A 135 13.02 1.71 -31.86
CA SER A 135 14.21 1.97 -31.03
C SER A 135 15.51 2.03 -31.83
N ALA A 136 15.65 1.19 -32.86
CA ALA A 136 16.82 1.15 -33.73
C ALA A 136 17.05 2.46 -34.50
N ARG A 137 16.02 3.31 -34.68
CA ARG A 137 16.12 4.62 -35.33
C ARG A 137 16.82 5.68 -34.47
N VAL A 138 16.96 5.42 -33.17
CA VAL A 138 17.59 6.34 -32.22
C VAL A 138 18.95 5.74 -31.81
N PRO A 139 20.01 6.57 -31.66
CA PRO A 139 21.28 6.08 -31.13
C PRO A 139 21.11 5.56 -29.71
N ASP A 140 21.91 4.56 -29.33
CA ASP A 140 21.88 4.06 -27.96
C ASP A 140 22.43 5.12 -26.98
N LEU A 141 21.91 5.09 -25.75
CA LEU A 141 22.35 6.00 -24.70
C LEU A 141 23.81 5.75 -24.34
N LYS A 142 24.60 6.81 -24.29
CA LYS A 142 25.96 6.75 -23.73
C LYS A 142 25.85 6.80 -22.21
N LEU A 143 26.63 5.95 -21.54
CA LEU A 143 26.82 6.06 -20.09
C LEU A 143 27.59 7.35 -19.80
N ASP A 144 26.92 8.32 -19.18
CA ASP A 144 27.56 9.55 -18.75
C ASP A 144 28.62 9.26 -17.69
N ASN A 145 29.74 9.98 -17.76
CA ASN A 145 30.79 9.86 -16.76
C ASN A 145 30.30 10.53 -15.46
N HIS A 146 30.25 9.78 -14.35
CA HIS A 146 29.70 10.19 -13.06
C HIS A 146 30.32 11.47 -12.47
N MET A 147 31.46 11.91 -13.01
CA MET A 147 32.20 13.10 -12.60
C MET A 147 31.90 14.36 -13.43
N SER A 148 31.14 14.24 -14.52
CA SER A 148 30.86 15.37 -15.41
C SER A 148 29.67 16.21 -14.89
N PRO A 149 29.78 17.56 -14.84
CA PRO A 149 28.68 18.40 -14.38
C PRO A 149 27.50 18.31 -15.35
N ILE A 150 26.31 17.98 -14.82
CA ILE A 150 25.06 17.89 -15.58
C ILE A 150 24.68 19.31 -16.03
N SER A 151 25.06 19.66 -17.25
CA SER A 151 24.85 20.98 -17.86
C SER A 151 23.47 21.13 -18.52
N SER A 152 22.87 20.01 -18.95
CA SER A 152 21.53 19.99 -19.52
C SER A 152 20.83 18.66 -19.24
N LEU A 153 19.55 18.71 -18.90
CA LEU A 153 18.74 17.50 -18.77
C LEU A 153 18.50 16.89 -20.17
N PRO A 154 18.69 15.56 -20.34
CA PRO A 154 18.33 14.90 -21.58
C PRO A 154 16.82 15.05 -21.82
N ARG A 155 16.42 15.19 -23.10
CA ARG A 155 14.99 15.27 -23.43
C ARG A 155 14.36 13.91 -23.15
N THR A 156 13.18 13.91 -22.55
CA THR A 156 12.47 12.67 -22.19
C THR A 156 12.23 11.76 -23.41
N SER A 157 11.95 12.36 -24.58
CA SER A 157 11.82 11.63 -25.85
C SER A 157 13.05 10.79 -26.17
N ASP A 158 14.23 11.35 -25.96
CA ASP A 158 15.50 10.77 -26.42
C ASP A 158 15.83 9.53 -25.58
N VAL A 159 15.43 9.53 -24.30
CA VAL A 159 15.56 8.37 -23.41
C VAL A 159 14.46 7.35 -23.68
N THR A 160 13.19 7.76 -23.75
CA THR A 160 12.05 6.84 -23.86
C THR A 160 12.14 5.95 -25.09
N PHE A 161 12.44 6.51 -26.27
CA PHE A 161 12.49 5.72 -27.52
C PHE A 161 13.63 4.69 -27.57
N THR A 162 14.68 4.84 -26.76
CA THR A 162 15.81 3.90 -26.75
C THR A 162 15.51 2.58 -26.03
N GLY A 163 14.53 2.56 -25.12
CA GLY A 163 14.19 1.42 -24.26
C GLY A 163 12.72 0.98 -24.28
N LEU A 164 11.90 1.47 -25.20
CA LEU A 164 10.45 1.20 -25.23
C LEU A 164 10.07 -0.29 -25.13
N TYR A 165 10.86 -1.18 -25.73
CA TYR A 165 10.59 -2.61 -25.74
C TYR A 165 10.70 -3.26 -24.35
N TYR A 166 11.33 -2.63 -23.36
CA TYR A 166 11.36 -3.09 -21.97
C TYR A 166 10.01 -2.92 -21.24
N ILE A 167 9.06 -2.21 -21.83
CA ILE A 167 7.68 -2.12 -21.31
C ILE A 167 6.93 -3.44 -21.53
N LEU A 168 7.32 -4.23 -22.55
CA LEU A 168 6.58 -5.42 -22.95
C LEU A 168 6.47 -6.48 -21.84
N PRO A 169 7.52 -6.82 -21.07
CA PRO A 169 7.40 -7.77 -19.97
C PRO A 169 6.50 -7.29 -18.84
N ILE A 170 6.42 -5.98 -18.61
CA ILE A 170 5.47 -5.39 -17.65
C ILE A 170 4.04 -5.57 -18.16
N VAL A 171 3.80 -5.37 -19.47
CA VAL A 171 2.50 -5.62 -20.09
C VAL A 171 2.11 -7.10 -19.98
N ILE A 172 3.03 -8.02 -20.25
CA ILE A 172 2.83 -9.46 -20.09
C ILE A 172 2.46 -9.79 -18.64
N LEU A 173 3.23 -9.27 -17.67
CA LEU A 173 2.99 -9.45 -16.25
C LEU A 173 1.58 -9.00 -15.85
N ILE A 174 1.24 -7.74 -16.19
CA ILE A 174 -0.05 -7.14 -15.86
C ILE A 174 -1.19 -7.93 -16.49
N TRP A 175 -1.06 -8.33 -17.76
CA TRP A 175 -2.10 -9.10 -18.44
C TRP A 175 -2.35 -10.48 -17.81
N CYS A 176 -1.30 -11.22 -17.46
CA CYS A 176 -1.43 -12.54 -16.84
C CYS A 176 -2.14 -12.48 -15.47
N ILE A 177 -2.04 -11.35 -14.77
CA ILE A 177 -2.62 -11.15 -13.44
C ILE A 177 -4.03 -10.53 -13.49
N LEU A 178 -4.32 -9.72 -14.52
CA LEU A 178 -5.60 -9.04 -14.67
C LEU A 178 -6.77 -10.03 -14.69
N PRO A 179 -7.97 -9.61 -14.24
CA PRO A 179 -9.12 -10.49 -14.10
C PRO A 179 -9.63 -10.83 -15.49
N THR A 180 -9.15 -11.95 -16.01
CA THR A 180 -9.52 -12.55 -17.29
C THR A 180 -10.00 -13.97 -17.03
N PRO A 181 -10.74 -14.60 -17.97
CA PRO A 181 -11.21 -15.98 -17.81
C PRO A 181 -10.08 -16.98 -17.52
N ASN A 182 -8.87 -16.67 -17.99
CA ASN A 182 -7.65 -17.48 -17.84
C ASN A 182 -6.64 -16.83 -16.88
N ARG A 183 -7.09 -16.17 -15.81
CA ARG A 183 -6.21 -15.54 -14.81
C ARG A 183 -5.17 -16.56 -14.33
N LEU A 184 -3.89 -16.23 -14.51
CA LEU A 184 -2.81 -17.05 -14.02
C LEU A 184 -2.51 -16.73 -12.55
N SER A 185 -1.88 -17.66 -11.86
CA SER A 185 -1.34 -17.36 -10.53
C SER A 185 -0.28 -16.26 -10.64
N PRO A 186 -0.11 -15.45 -9.59
CA PRO A 186 1.02 -14.54 -9.41
C PRO A 186 2.38 -15.09 -9.88
N ALA A 187 2.73 -16.29 -9.43
CA ALA A 187 4.01 -16.91 -9.73
C ALA A 187 4.18 -17.26 -11.22
N LEU A 188 3.13 -17.79 -11.86
CA LEU A 188 3.14 -18.09 -13.29
C LEU A 188 3.27 -16.80 -14.12
N SER A 189 2.59 -15.73 -13.69
CA SER A 189 2.64 -14.43 -14.35
C SER A 189 4.05 -13.82 -14.32
N ALA A 190 4.71 -13.87 -13.15
CA ALA A 190 6.10 -13.45 -13.02
C ALA A 190 7.04 -14.28 -13.90
N SER A 191 6.82 -15.59 -14.00
CA SER A 191 7.62 -16.49 -14.84
C SER A 191 7.54 -16.10 -16.32
N TRP A 192 6.35 -15.83 -16.84
CA TRP A 192 6.15 -15.38 -18.23
C TRP A 192 6.83 -14.04 -18.51
N ALA A 193 6.75 -13.09 -17.57
CA ALA A 193 7.46 -11.81 -17.70
C ALA A 193 8.99 -12.00 -17.71
N CYS A 194 9.53 -12.88 -16.88
CA CYS A 194 10.95 -13.23 -16.87
C CYS A 194 11.39 -13.87 -18.19
N PHE A 195 10.61 -14.80 -18.76
CA PHE A 195 10.90 -15.35 -20.09
C PHE A 195 10.88 -14.28 -21.18
N GLY A 196 9.94 -13.34 -21.12
CA GLY A 196 9.92 -12.17 -22.01
C GLY A 196 11.19 -11.32 -21.89
N MET A 197 11.65 -11.03 -20.67
CA MET A 197 12.90 -10.30 -20.43
C MET A 197 14.14 -11.04 -20.93
N LEU A 198 14.22 -12.36 -20.72
CA LEU A 198 15.31 -13.20 -21.22
C LEU A 198 15.34 -13.17 -22.75
N PHE A 199 14.18 -13.33 -23.40
CA PHE A 199 14.07 -13.25 -24.85
C PHE A 199 14.51 -11.89 -25.40
N ILE A 200 14.06 -10.80 -24.77
CA ILE A 200 14.47 -9.44 -25.15
C ILE A 200 15.99 -9.26 -24.99
N THR A 201 16.55 -9.63 -23.84
CA THR A 201 17.99 -9.44 -23.56
C THR A 201 18.87 -10.20 -24.57
N LEU A 202 18.46 -11.42 -24.94
CA LEU A 202 19.17 -12.24 -25.91
C LEU A 202 19.09 -11.69 -27.35
N THR A 203 17.96 -11.08 -27.72
CA THR A 203 17.67 -10.72 -29.12
C THR A 203 17.79 -9.23 -29.43
N GLN A 204 17.84 -8.35 -28.42
CA GLN A 204 17.76 -6.89 -28.64
C GLN A 204 18.92 -6.33 -29.46
N HIS A 205 20.16 -6.69 -29.12
CA HIS A 205 21.35 -6.17 -29.78
C HIS A 205 21.46 -6.64 -31.23
N PRO A 206 21.31 -7.95 -31.55
CA PRO A 206 21.36 -8.40 -32.94
C PRO A 206 20.19 -7.87 -33.78
N LEU A 207 18.99 -7.73 -33.22
CA LEU A 207 17.86 -7.14 -33.95
C LEU A 207 18.05 -5.65 -34.21
N LYS A 208 18.59 -4.88 -33.25
CA LYS A 208 18.98 -3.48 -33.49
C LYS A 208 20.03 -3.37 -34.59
N ALA A 209 21.06 -4.21 -34.57
CA ALA A 209 22.08 -4.24 -35.62
C ALA A 209 21.48 -4.60 -36.99
N PHE A 210 20.51 -5.53 -37.04
CA PHE A 210 19.78 -5.86 -38.26
C PHE A 210 19.02 -4.66 -38.82
N PHE A 211 18.22 -3.98 -38.00
CA PHE A 211 17.44 -2.80 -38.42
C PHE A 211 18.31 -1.58 -38.76
N ARG A 212 19.53 -1.49 -38.19
CA ARG A 212 20.54 -0.47 -38.52
C ARG A 212 21.37 -0.80 -39.77
N ASN A 213 21.12 -1.94 -40.43
CA ASN A 213 21.91 -2.47 -41.56
C ASN A 213 23.38 -2.81 -41.22
N GLU A 214 23.68 -3.07 -39.95
CA GLU A 214 25.02 -3.39 -39.44
C GLU A 214 25.27 -4.91 -39.39
N LYS A 215 24.96 -5.62 -40.50
CA LYS A 215 24.94 -7.10 -40.53
C LYS A 215 26.25 -7.77 -40.12
N LYS A 216 27.40 -7.10 -40.30
CA LYS A 216 28.72 -7.61 -39.90
C LYS A 216 28.89 -7.72 -38.38
N LEU A 217 28.15 -6.92 -37.60
CA LEU A 217 28.21 -6.87 -36.14
C LEU A 217 27.17 -7.78 -35.47
N MET A 218 26.25 -8.41 -36.22
CA MET A 218 25.19 -9.22 -35.61
C MET A 218 25.70 -10.37 -34.73
N ILE A 219 26.78 -11.03 -35.13
CA ILE A 219 27.34 -12.16 -34.38
C ILE A 219 27.93 -11.67 -33.05
N SER A 220 28.69 -10.57 -33.08
CA SER A 220 29.27 -9.97 -31.86
C SER A 220 28.18 -9.42 -30.94
N GLU A 221 27.14 -8.79 -31.49
CA GLU A 221 26.01 -8.29 -30.72
C GLU A 221 25.16 -9.43 -30.11
N PHE A 222 25.03 -10.58 -30.78
CA PHE A 222 24.40 -11.77 -30.20
C PHE A 222 25.22 -12.35 -29.04
N GLN A 223 26.55 -12.43 -29.19
CA GLN A 223 27.44 -12.84 -28.10
C GLN A 223 27.35 -11.89 -26.91
N ARG A 224 27.22 -10.57 -27.16
CA ARG A 224 26.93 -9.58 -26.13
C ARG A 224 25.60 -9.87 -25.43
N GLY A 225 24.53 -10.15 -26.18
CA GLY A 225 23.23 -10.53 -25.61
C GLY A 225 23.30 -11.79 -24.73
N ILE A 226 24.07 -12.80 -25.13
CA ILE A 226 24.34 -13.99 -24.29
C ILE A 226 25.09 -13.59 -23.02
N SER A 227 26.15 -12.78 -23.14
CA SER A 227 26.93 -12.33 -21.99
C SER A 227 26.08 -11.53 -20.99
N ASP A 228 25.28 -10.59 -21.49
CA ASP A 228 24.34 -9.79 -20.69
C ASP A 228 23.30 -10.70 -20.00
N CYS A 229 22.78 -11.70 -20.72
CA CYS A 229 21.86 -12.69 -20.16
C CYS A 229 22.51 -13.52 -19.04
N CYS A 230 23.72 -14.05 -19.26
CA CYS A 230 24.45 -14.79 -18.24
C CYS A 230 24.76 -13.93 -17.02
N ASN A 231 25.22 -12.69 -17.22
CA ASN A 231 25.49 -11.74 -16.14
C ASN A 231 24.21 -11.39 -15.35
N GLY A 232 23.08 -11.23 -16.05
CA GLY A 232 21.76 -11.03 -15.46
C GLY A 232 21.33 -12.23 -14.60
N MET A 233 21.46 -13.45 -15.12
CA MET A 233 21.16 -14.68 -14.37
C MET A 233 22.05 -14.87 -13.14
N ILE A 234 23.36 -14.59 -13.26
CA ILE A 234 24.30 -14.65 -12.13
C ILE A 234 23.91 -13.62 -11.06
N SER A 235 23.55 -12.40 -11.46
CA SER A 235 23.12 -11.34 -10.55
C SER A 235 21.81 -11.71 -9.85
N GLY A 236 20.85 -12.28 -10.58
CA GLY A 236 19.61 -12.81 -10.02
C GLY A 236 19.86 -13.94 -9.01
N ALA A 237 20.73 -14.90 -9.34
CA ALA A 237 21.10 -15.99 -8.43
C ALA A 237 21.75 -15.46 -7.15
N ARG A 238 22.66 -14.49 -7.23
CA ARG A 238 23.29 -13.85 -6.05
C ARG A 238 22.26 -13.13 -5.19
N ALA A 239 21.33 -12.39 -5.80
CA ALA A 239 20.24 -11.72 -5.08
C ALA A 239 19.30 -12.72 -4.38
N MET A 240 19.09 -13.91 -4.97
CA MET A 240 18.25 -14.94 -4.36
C MET A 240 18.86 -15.60 -3.12
N VAL A 241 20.18 -15.66 -2.99
CA VAL A 241 20.84 -16.29 -1.83
C VAL A 241 20.38 -15.65 -0.51
N SER A 242 20.34 -14.32 -0.42
CA SER A 242 19.90 -13.63 0.80
C SER A 242 18.42 -13.89 1.12
N ILE A 243 17.57 -13.89 0.09
CA ILE A 243 16.14 -14.16 0.23
C ILE A 243 15.92 -15.61 0.70
N SER A 244 16.59 -16.59 0.08
CA SER A 244 16.45 -18.00 0.44
C SER A 244 16.85 -18.28 1.89
N ILE A 245 17.99 -17.76 2.35
CA ILE A 245 18.43 -17.93 3.75
C ILE A 245 17.44 -17.29 4.71
N ALA A 246 16.99 -16.06 4.41
CA ALA A 246 16.04 -15.35 5.28
C ALA A 246 14.67 -16.05 5.32
N THR A 247 14.17 -16.58 4.19
CA THR A 247 12.93 -17.37 4.16
C THR A 247 13.05 -18.70 4.90
N ALA A 248 14.20 -19.37 4.82
CA ALA A 248 14.44 -20.61 5.57
C ALA A 248 14.46 -20.34 7.07
N ALA A 249 15.17 -19.28 7.50
CA ALA A 249 15.19 -18.85 8.90
C ALA A 249 13.79 -18.43 9.38
N ALA A 250 13.06 -17.65 8.58
CA ALA A 250 11.68 -17.25 8.88
C ALA A 250 10.77 -18.48 9.06
N GLY A 251 10.86 -19.47 8.17
CA GLY A 251 10.09 -20.70 8.27
C GLY A 251 10.39 -21.49 9.55
N ILE A 252 11.67 -21.57 9.95
CA ILE A 252 12.07 -22.20 11.22
C ILE A 252 11.49 -21.41 12.40
N ILE A 253 11.63 -20.09 12.41
CA ILE A 253 11.11 -19.22 13.48
C ILE A 253 9.59 -19.36 13.61
N ILE A 254 8.85 -19.21 12.51
CA ILE A 254 7.39 -19.30 12.47
C ILE A 254 6.95 -20.71 12.87
N GLY A 255 7.59 -21.75 12.35
CA GLY A 255 7.30 -23.15 12.70
C GLY A 255 7.50 -23.43 14.19
N SER A 256 8.63 -23.00 14.76
CA SER A 256 8.91 -23.15 16.19
C SER A 256 7.94 -22.33 17.05
N LEU A 257 7.60 -21.09 16.67
CA LEU A 257 6.64 -20.24 17.40
C LEU A 257 5.20 -20.76 17.32
N SER A 258 4.82 -21.34 16.19
CA SER A 258 3.51 -21.97 16.01
C SER A 258 3.40 -23.23 16.86
N LEU A 259 4.40 -24.12 16.82
CA LEU A 259 4.39 -25.38 17.57
C LEU A 259 4.51 -25.17 19.09
N SER A 260 5.26 -24.17 19.52
CA SER A 260 5.40 -23.83 20.94
C SER A 260 4.24 -23.01 21.51
N GLY A 261 3.35 -22.48 20.65
CA GLY A 261 2.32 -21.53 21.06
C GLY A 261 2.87 -20.17 21.50
N ALA A 262 4.16 -19.89 21.29
CA ALA A 262 4.81 -18.66 21.73
C ALA A 262 4.27 -17.38 21.05
N HIS A 263 3.58 -17.51 19.91
CA HIS A 263 2.83 -16.40 19.33
C HIS A 263 1.75 -15.84 20.29
N ASN A 264 1.16 -16.70 21.15
CA ASN A 264 0.23 -16.28 22.20
C ASN A 264 0.92 -15.49 23.31
N VAL A 265 2.21 -15.75 23.56
CA VAL A 265 3.00 -14.97 24.53
C VAL A 265 3.26 -13.56 23.99
N ILE A 266 3.55 -13.44 22.69
CA ILE A 266 3.70 -12.12 22.04
C ILE A 266 2.38 -11.34 22.08
N LEU A 267 1.25 -12.01 21.81
CA LEU A 267 -0.10 -11.45 21.96
C LEU A 267 -0.32 -10.92 23.38
N GLU A 268 -0.13 -11.77 24.40
CA GLU A 268 -0.35 -11.42 25.81
C GLU A 268 0.60 -10.31 26.29
N PHE A 269 1.87 -10.35 25.89
CA PHE A 269 2.84 -9.30 26.20
C PHE A 269 2.40 -7.94 25.65
N ILE A 270 2.00 -7.88 24.38
CA ILE A 270 1.52 -6.64 23.76
C ILE A 270 0.20 -6.19 24.41
N GLU A 271 -0.71 -7.11 24.71
CA GLU A 271 -1.99 -6.81 25.38
C GLU A 271 -1.75 -6.16 26.75
N ILE A 272 -0.91 -6.77 27.60
CA ILE A 272 -0.57 -6.26 28.94
C ILE A 272 0.07 -4.87 28.84
N LEU A 273 1.07 -4.70 27.99
CA LEU A 273 1.78 -3.42 27.84
C LEU A 273 0.91 -2.33 27.22
N SER A 274 0.01 -2.70 26.30
CA SER A 274 -0.93 -1.76 25.70
C SER A 274 -1.96 -1.24 26.70
N GLY A 275 -2.22 -1.99 27.78
CA GLY A 275 -3.21 -1.62 28.80
C GLY A 275 -4.62 -1.44 28.24
N GLY A 276 -4.96 -2.13 27.15
CA GLY A 276 -6.22 -1.95 26.40
C GLY A 276 -6.27 -0.72 25.50
N SER A 277 -5.17 0.05 25.38
CA SER A 277 -5.09 1.16 24.43
C SER A 277 -4.73 0.65 23.04
N LEU A 278 -5.70 0.70 22.13
CA LEU A 278 -5.52 0.33 20.73
C LEU A 278 -4.41 1.15 20.03
N MET A 279 -4.25 2.43 20.40
CA MET A 279 -3.18 3.26 19.84
C MET A 279 -1.80 2.79 20.31
N LEU A 280 -1.64 2.51 21.60
CA LEU A 280 -0.38 2.02 22.16
C LEU A 280 -0.01 0.65 21.56
N LEU A 281 -1.01 -0.20 21.38
CA LEU A 281 -0.87 -1.48 20.69
C LEU A 281 -0.31 -1.32 19.27
N LEU A 282 -0.90 -0.43 18.46
CA LEU A 282 -0.45 -0.21 17.09
C LEU A 282 0.98 0.39 17.06
N ILE A 283 1.31 1.28 18.00
CA ILE A 283 2.66 1.84 18.13
C ILE A 283 3.67 0.74 18.49
N MET A 284 3.34 -0.14 19.43
CA MET A 284 4.21 -1.27 19.79
C MET A 284 4.42 -2.20 18.59
N ILE A 285 3.36 -2.54 17.87
CA ILE A 285 3.45 -3.40 16.69
C ILE A 285 4.28 -2.73 15.59
N ALA A 286 4.13 -1.42 15.38
CA ALA A 286 4.96 -0.66 14.46
C ALA A 286 6.45 -0.74 14.84
N VAL A 287 6.78 -0.52 16.11
CA VAL A 287 8.17 -0.61 16.61
C VAL A 287 8.73 -2.02 16.47
N ILE A 288 7.97 -3.05 16.86
CA ILE A 288 8.39 -4.45 16.72
C ILE A 288 8.59 -4.80 15.24
N SER A 289 7.70 -4.33 14.36
CA SER A 289 7.81 -4.55 12.91
C SER A 289 9.06 -3.90 12.32
N LEU A 290 9.40 -2.68 12.76
CA LEU A 290 10.65 -2.02 12.37
C LEU A 290 11.87 -2.82 12.84
N ILE A 291 11.93 -3.20 14.12
CA ILE A 291 13.07 -3.93 14.69
C ILE A 291 13.26 -5.29 14.00
N LEU A 292 12.16 -6.01 13.78
CA LEU A 292 12.18 -7.34 13.19
C LEU A 292 12.53 -7.31 11.70
N GLY A 293 12.16 -6.23 11.00
CA GLY A 293 12.44 -6.05 9.58
C GLY A 293 13.86 -5.58 9.27
N MET A 294 14.55 -4.94 10.23
CA MET A 294 15.86 -4.33 9.99
C MET A 294 16.89 -5.35 9.47
N GLY A 295 17.45 -5.06 8.30
CA GLY A 295 18.52 -5.87 7.69
C GLY A 295 18.04 -7.09 6.93
N LEU A 296 16.73 -7.30 6.82
CA LEU A 296 16.14 -8.33 5.97
C LEU A 296 15.79 -7.73 4.60
N PRO A 297 15.94 -8.48 3.49
CA PRO A 297 15.34 -8.10 2.22
C PRO A 297 13.82 -7.96 2.37
N THR A 298 13.22 -6.98 1.70
CA THR A 298 11.80 -6.61 1.75
C THR A 298 10.81 -7.78 1.69
N THR A 299 11.05 -8.74 0.80
CA THR A 299 10.25 -9.97 0.68
C THR A 299 10.33 -10.84 1.93
N ALA A 300 11.55 -11.06 2.45
CA ALA A 300 11.77 -11.87 3.64
C ALA A 300 11.25 -11.17 4.90
N ASN A 301 11.45 -9.86 4.99
CA ASN A 301 10.90 -8.99 6.01
C ASN A 301 9.37 -9.12 6.06
N TYR A 302 8.68 -8.98 4.92
CA TYR A 302 7.23 -9.15 4.87
C TYR A 302 6.78 -10.53 5.36
N ILE A 303 7.45 -11.62 4.97
CA ILE A 303 7.12 -12.97 5.44
C ILE A 303 7.19 -13.06 6.97
N VAL A 304 8.29 -12.59 7.56
CA VAL A 304 8.52 -12.65 9.01
C VAL A 304 7.51 -11.77 9.76
N VAL A 305 7.38 -10.51 9.37
CA VAL A 305 6.53 -9.55 10.09
C VAL A 305 5.06 -9.88 9.91
N SER A 306 4.61 -10.24 8.70
CA SER A 306 3.18 -10.55 8.48
C SER A 306 2.73 -11.81 9.20
N ALA A 307 3.55 -12.86 9.24
CA ALA A 307 3.22 -14.09 9.95
C ALA A 307 3.10 -13.89 11.47
N LEU A 308 3.84 -12.94 12.04
CA LEU A 308 3.90 -12.73 13.49
C LEU A 308 3.00 -11.60 13.96
N MET A 309 2.95 -10.47 13.26
CA MET A 309 2.29 -9.25 13.72
C MET A 309 0.88 -9.06 13.14
N ALA A 310 0.58 -9.53 11.92
CA ALA A 310 -0.75 -9.33 11.35
C ALA A 310 -1.86 -10.03 12.16
N PRO A 311 -1.69 -11.30 12.62
CA PRO A 311 -2.67 -11.95 13.50
C PRO A 311 -2.84 -11.21 14.84
N VAL A 312 -1.76 -10.58 15.34
CA VAL A 312 -1.79 -9.79 16.58
C VAL A 312 -2.64 -8.55 16.44
N ILE A 313 -2.48 -7.80 15.34
CA ILE A 313 -3.30 -6.63 15.04
C ILE A 313 -4.78 -7.01 14.97
N ILE A 314 -5.11 -8.09 14.27
CA ILE A 314 -6.50 -8.52 14.05
C ILE A 314 -7.14 -8.96 15.36
N THR A 315 -6.46 -9.85 16.11
CA THR A 315 -6.99 -10.44 17.34
C THR A 315 -7.18 -9.39 18.42
N LEU A 316 -6.13 -8.60 18.71
CA LEU A 316 -6.20 -7.59 19.76
C LEU A 316 -7.00 -6.35 19.32
N GLY A 317 -7.06 -6.04 18.03
CA GLY A 317 -7.95 -5.01 17.50
C GLY A 317 -9.41 -5.34 17.79
N ALA A 318 -9.83 -6.57 17.47
CA ALA A 318 -11.19 -7.05 17.71
C ALA A 318 -11.56 -7.05 19.20
N LYS A 319 -10.63 -7.44 20.08
CA LYS A 319 -10.82 -7.35 21.54
C LYS A 319 -11.03 -5.92 22.03
N ASN A 320 -10.36 -4.95 21.41
CA ASN A 320 -10.45 -3.53 21.76
C ASN A 320 -11.55 -2.78 20.97
N GLY A 321 -12.48 -3.50 20.34
CA GLY A 321 -13.67 -2.92 19.70
C GLY A 321 -13.44 -2.34 18.30
N LEU A 322 -12.30 -2.61 17.66
CA LEU A 322 -12.05 -2.25 16.26
C LEU A 322 -11.88 -3.51 15.40
N THR A 323 -12.82 -3.76 14.51
CA THR A 323 -12.69 -4.78 13.46
C THR A 323 -11.77 -4.26 12.36
N ILE A 324 -10.58 -4.84 12.24
CA ILE A 324 -9.57 -4.41 11.27
C ILE A 324 -9.62 -5.37 10.08
N PRO A 325 -9.91 -4.89 8.85
CA PRO A 325 -9.88 -5.75 7.67
C PRO A 325 -8.51 -6.40 7.49
N LEU A 326 -8.50 -7.66 7.05
CA LEU A 326 -7.28 -8.43 6.83
C LEU A 326 -6.25 -7.68 5.97
N VAL A 327 -6.71 -7.05 4.87
CA VAL A 327 -5.84 -6.24 3.99
C VAL A 327 -5.22 -5.05 4.73
N ALA A 328 -5.96 -4.40 5.62
CA ALA A 328 -5.44 -3.27 6.39
C ALA A 328 -4.35 -3.72 7.37
N ALA A 329 -4.54 -4.84 8.07
CA ALA A 329 -3.52 -5.39 8.96
C ALA A 329 -2.23 -5.78 8.20
N HIS A 330 -2.38 -6.44 7.05
CA HIS A 330 -1.24 -6.83 6.21
C HIS A 330 -0.54 -5.64 5.56
N LEU A 331 -1.27 -4.62 5.10
CA LEU A 331 -0.68 -3.38 4.62
C LEU A 331 0.03 -2.63 5.77
N PHE A 332 -0.51 -2.64 6.98
CA PHE A 332 0.12 -1.99 8.13
C PHE A 332 1.52 -2.55 8.40
N VAL A 333 1.61 -3.88 8.57
CA VAL A 333 2.90 -4.55 8.79
C VAL A 333 3.83 -4.43 7.59
N PHE A 334 3.30 -4.41 6.38
CA PHE A 334 4.09 -4.23 5.16
C PHE A 334 4.73 -2.84 5.08
N TYR A 335 4.00 -1.79 5.45
CA TYR A 335 4.53 -0.42 5.48
C TYR A 335 5.67 -0.28 6.49
N PHE A 336 5.50 -0.80 7.72
CA PHE A 336 6.58 -0.77 8.71
C PHE A 336 7.73 -1.71 8.35
N GLY A 337 7.44 -2.84 7.71
CA GLY A 337 8.46 -3.71 7.14
C GLY A 337 9.35 -2.94 6.16
N ILE A 338 8.76 -2.32 5.13
CA ILE A 338 9.53 -1.54 4.14
C ILE A 338 10.29 -0.37 4.81
N LEU A 339 9.68 0.32 5.78
CA LEU A 339 10.33 1.42 6.48
C LEU A 339 11.51 0.96 7.36
N ALA A 340 11.55 -0.32 7.75
CA ALA A 340 12.68 -0.89 8.49
C ALA A 340 13.99 -0.82 7.69
N ASP A 341 13.92 -0.90 6.36
CA ASP A 341 15.08 -0.89 5.47
C ASP A 341 15.77 0.49 5.41
N ASP A 342 15.02 1.57 5.69
CA ASP A 342 15.55 2.94 5.81
C ASP A 342 15.97 3.27 7.25
N THR A 343 15.55 2.46 8.23
CA THR A 343 15.78 2.76 9.65
C THR A 343 17.26 2.61 10.04
N PRO A 344 17.92 3.65 10.59
CA PRO A 344 19.28 3.55 11.12
C PRO A 344 19.36 2.54 12.28
N PRO A 345 20.49 1.82 12.45
CA PRO A 345 21.77 1.98 11.76
C PRO A 345 21.93 1.17 10.46
N VAL A 346 20.91 0.39 10.05
CA VAL A 346 21.06 -0.55 8.93
C VAL A 346 20.89 0.13 7.57
N GLY A 347 19.81 0.90 7.38
CA GLY A 347 19.64 1.88 6.29
C GLY A 347 20.26 1.51 4.93
N LEU A 348 20.03 0.32 4.38
CA LEU A 348 20.78 -0.19 3.20
C LEU A 348 20.65 0.73 1.98
N ALA A 349 19.45 1.30 1.78
CA ALA A 349 19.19 2.29 0.75
C ALA A 349 20.03 3.56 0.94
N ALA A 350 20.26 3.98 2.18
CA ALA A 350 21.06 5.15 2.50
C ALA A 350 22.55 4.96 2.15
N PHE A 351 23.09 3.75 2.28
CA PHE A 351 24.47 3.46 1.83
C PHE A 351 24.61 3.60 0.32
N ALA A 352 23.66 3.07 -0.45
CA ALA A 352 23.65 3.20 -1.91
C ALA A 352 23.46 4.66 -2.34
N ALA A 353 22.48 5.36 -1.74
CA ALA A 353 22.19 6.75 -2.06
C ALA A 353 23.32 7.71 -1.65
N ALA A 354 24.00 7.44 -0.54
CA ALA A 354 25.18 8.19 -0.11
C ALA A 354 26.36 8.00 -1.07
N ALA A 355 26.56 6.78 -1.61
CA ALA A 355 27.59 6.51 -2.62
C ALA A 355 27.34 7.28 -3.94
N ILE A 356 26.06 7.48 -4.31
CA ILE A 356 25.69 8.27 -5.49
C ILE A 356 25.82 9.78 -5.22
N SER A 357 25.36 10.25 -4.06
CA SER A 357 25.29 11.67 -3.74
C SER A 357 26.59 12.26 -3.16
N GLY A 358 27.52 11.41 -2.73
CA GLY A 358 28.77 11.80 -2.04
C GLY A 358 28.56 12.23 -0.58
N GLY A 359 27.47 11.81 0.07
CA GLY A 359 27.15 12.14 1.47
C GLY A 359 27.60 11.10 2.48
N ASP A 360 27.43 11.38 3.78
CA ASP A 360 27.61 10.39 4.84
C ASP A 360 26.39 9.42 4.89
N PRO A 361 26.59 8.09 4.86
CA PRO A 361 25.49 7.12 4.85
C PRO A 361 24.54 7.22 6.04
N ILE A 362 25.07 7.42 7.26
CA ILE A 362 24.26 7.45 8.48
C ILE A 362 23.42 8.73 8.54
N LYS A 363 24.02 9.88 8.24
CA LYS A 363 23.28 11.16 8.14
C LYS A 363 22.25 11.13 7.03
N THR A 364 22.58 10.51 5.89
CA THR A 364 21.66 10.32 4.77
C THR A 364 20.48 9.45 5.18
N GLY A 365 20.71 8.36 5.92
CA GLY A 365 19.65 7.48 6.43
C GLY A 365 18.77 8.15 7.48
N ILE A 366 19.35 8.87 8.46
CA ILE A 366 18.55 9.64 9.43
C ILE A 366 17.66 10.66 8.71
N GLN A 367 18.20 11.36 7.71
CA GLN A 367 17.43 12.34 6.94
C GLN A 367 16.38 11.67 6.04
N GLY A 368 16.67 10.51 5.45
CA GLY A 368 15.76 9.68 4.65
C GLY A 368 14.57 9.23 5.49
N PHE A 369 14.84 8.63 6.65
CA PHE A 369 13.83 8.17 7.59
C PHE A 369 12.93 9.32 8.07
N MET A 370 13.50 10.51 8.30
CA MET A 370 12.72 11.71 8.63
C MET A 370 11.83 12.20 7.49
N TYR A 371 12.19 11.95 6.23
CA TYR A 371 11.30 12.21 5.09
C TYR A 371 10.21 11.14 4.96
N ASP A 372 10.51 9.89 5.34
CA ASP A 372 9.58 8.76 5.28
C ASP A 372 8.66 8.63 6.51
N ILE A 373 8.88 9.40 7.58
CA ILE A 373 7.98 9.43 8.75
C ILE A 373 6.53 9.74 8.37
N ARG A 374 6.31 10.48 7.28
CA ARG A 374 4.95 10.71 6.74
C ARG A 374 4.29 9.41 6.28
N THR A 375 5.07 8.51 5.69
CA THR A 375 4.64 7.23 5.17
C THR A 375 4.30 6.30 6.31
N ALA A 376 4.99 6.42 7.45
CA ALA A 376 4.70 5.72 8.70
C ALA A 376 3.33 6.08 9.31
N VAL A 377 2.80 7.28 9.04
CA VAL A 377 1.51 7.74 9.60
C VAL A 377 0.31 7.16 8.84
N LEU A 378 0.45 6.94 7.52
CA LEU A 378 -0.62 6.40 6.68
C LEU A 378 -1.25 5.10 7.21
N PRO A 379 -0.46 4.10 7.68
CA PRO A 379 -0.98 2.89 8.31
C PRO A 379 -1.93 3.09 9.48
N PHE A 380 -1.58 4.00 10.40
CA PHE A 380 -2.47 4.31 11.51
C PHE A 380 -3.78 4.88 11.00
N LEU A 381 -3.73 5.76 10.02
CA LEU A 381 -4.90 6.44 9.51
C LEU A 381 -5.85 5.49 8.78
N PHE A 382 -5.32 4.59 7.94
CA PHE A 382 -6.19 3.66 7.21
C PHE A 382 -6.75 2.53 8.08
N ILE A 383 -6.11 2.20 9.20
CA ILE A 383 -6.69 1.28 10.20
C ILE A 383 -7.93 1.91 10.84
N PHE A 384 -7.88 3.20 11.18
CA PHE A 384 -9.02 3.91 11.75
C PHE A 384 -10.02 4.43 10.70
N ASN A 385 -9.63 4.47 9.42
CA ASN A 385 -10.45 4.93 8.30
C ASN A 385 -10.16 4.10 7.05
N THR A 386 -10.81 2.94 6.95
CA THR A 386 -10.66 1.99 5.83
C THR A 386 -11.11 2.55 4.48
N GLU A 387 -11.83 3.69 4.48
CA GLU A 387 -12.18 4.40 3.24
C GLU A 387 -10.93 4.91 2.50
N LEU A 388 -9.81 5.12 3.21
CA LEU A 388 -8.50 5.42 2.61
C LEU A 388 -7.95 4.25 1.77
N LEU A 389 -8.38 3.02 2.07
CA LEU A 389 -8.07 1.82 1.28
C LEU A 389 -9.11 1.56 0.20
N LEU A 390 -10.03 2.49 -0.08
CA LEU A 390 -11.09 2.32 -1.07
C LEU A 390 -12.00 1.09 -0.81
N ILE A 391 -12.10 0.66 0.45
CA ILE A 391 -13.00 -0.39 0.92
C ILE A 391 -14.39 0.21 1.14
N ASP A 392 -15.40 -0.35 0.46
CA ASP A 392 -16.81 0.10 0.53
C ASP A 392 -17.04 1.59 0.17
N VAL A 393 -16.24 2.15 -0.76
CA VAL A 393 -16.32 3.56 -1.15
C VAL A 393 -16.91 3.74 -2.54
N SER A 394 -17.88 4.67 -2.68
CA SER A 394 -18.41 5.08 -3.99
C SER A 394 -17.41 5.94 -4.76
N PHE A 395 -17.53 5.98 -6.10
CA PHE A 395 -16.56 6.71 -6.94
C PHE A 395 -16.41 8.20 -6.56
N MET A 396 -17.52 8.91 -6.31
CA MET A 396 -17.47 10.31 -5.88
C MET A 396 -16.82 10.49 -4.51
N LYS A 397 -17.12 9.59 -3.56
CA LYS A 397 -16.52 9.62 -2.24
C LYS A 397 -15.02 9.30 -2.30
N ALA A 398 -14.60 8.43 -3.22
CA ALA A 398 -13.18 8.13 -3.46
C ALA A 398 -12.41 9.36 -3.95
N ILE A 399 -12.97 10.14 -4.90
CA ILE A 399 -12.36 11.39 -5.35
C ILE A 399 -12.26 12.40 -4.21
N PHE A 400 -13.31 12.52 -3.39
CA PHE A 400 -13.33 13.41 -2.25
C PHE A 400 -12.24 13.05 -1.22
N ILE A 401 -12.15 11.77 -0.83
CA ILE A 401 -11.14 11.25 0.10
C ILE A 401 -9.74 11.46 -0.48
N PHE A 402 -9.56 11.22 -1.78
CA PHE A 402 -8.27 11.43 -2.46
C PHE A 402 -7.81 12.89 -2.36
N ALA A 403 -8.67 13.84 -2.71
CA ALA A 403 -8.35 15.27 -2.62
C ALA A 403 -8.01 15.69 -1.18
N LEU A 404 -8.81 15.22 -0.21
CA LEU A 404 -8.61 15.51 1.20
C LEU A 404 -7.30 14.93 1.74
N SER A 405 -6.99 13.69 1.37
CA SER A 405 -5.76 12.99 1.78
C SER A 405 -4.52 13.68 1.23
N ILE A 406 -4.57 14.17 -0.02
CA ILE A 406 -3.47 14.96 -0.60
C ILE A 406 -3.25 16.23 0.22
N ILE A 407 -4.31 17.01 0.48
CA ILE A 407 -4.19 18.26 1.23
C ILE A 407 -3.62 17.97 2.62
N ALA A 408 -4.18 16.99 3.32
CA ALA A 408 -3.73 16.64 4.66
C ALA A 408 -2.27 16.18 4.70
N MET A 409 -1.84 15.38 3.72
CA MET A 409 -0.46 14.89 3.65
C MET A 409 0.54 15.95 3.21
N MET A 410 0.13 16.92 2.39
CA MET A 410 0.93 18.11 2.12
C MET A 410 1.08 18.96 3.38
N LEU A 411 0.01 19.15 4.17
CA LEU A 411 0.08 19.86 5.44
C LEU A 411 0.97 19.12 6.45
N PHE A 412 0.85 17.80 6.53
CA PHE A 412 1.72 16.98 7.38
C PHE A 412 3.19 17.09 6.96
N ALA A 413 3.47 17.08 5.65
CA ALA A 413 4.80 17.34 5.13
C ALA A 413 5.29 18.77 5.48
N ALA A 414 4.43 19.79 5.39
CA ALA A 414 4.80 21.14 5.81
C ALA A 414 5.11 21.24 7.31
N PHE A 415 4.39 20.47 8.14
CA PHE A 415 4.67 20.31 9.55
C PHE A 415 6.04 19.65 9.79
N THR A 416 6.30 18.47 9.22
CA THR A 416 7.57 17.76 9.43
C THR A 416 8.77 18.53 8.88
N GLN A 417 8.57 19.28 7.81
CA GLN A 417 9.59 20.14 7.22
C GLN A 417 9.81 21.47 7.96
N GLY A 418 8.92 21.84 8.88
CA GLY A 418 8.95 23.12 9.59
C GLY A 418 8.84 24.33 8.66
N TYR A 419 8.25 24.16 7.49
CA TYR A 419 8.16 25.18 6.45
C TYR A 419 6.91 24.97 5.61
N PHE A 420 6.17 26.04 5.34
CA PHE A 420 5.03 26.02 4.44
C PHE A 420 5.17 27.12 3.36
N PHE A 421 4.77 28.36 3.66
CA PHE A 421 5.10 29.54 2.84
C PHE A 421 6.29 30.32 3.41
N ALA A 422 6.45 30.24 4.73
CA ALA A 422 7.58 30.74 5.49
C ALA A 422 8.00 29.68 6.51
N LYS A 423 9.09 29.94 7.24
CA LYS A 423 9.49 29.10 8.37
C LYS A 423 8.37 29.10 9.43
N ASN A 424 7.89 27.92 9.79
CA ASN A 424 6.78 27.78 10.74
C ASN A 424 7.26 28.17 12.14
N TYR A 425 6.43 28.90 12.87
CA TYR A 425 6.54 28.94 14.33
C TYR A 425 5.98 27.66 14.95
N VAL A 426 6.36 27.36 16.19
CA VAL A 426 5.93 26.13 16.89
C VAL A 426 4.40 26.02 16.93
N TRP A 427 3.69 27.12 17.22
CA TRP A 427 2.23 27.14 17.24
C TRP A 427 1.60 26.98 15.84
N GLU A 428 2.25 27.49 14.77
CA GLU A 428 1.81 27.28 13.39
C GLU A 428 1.99 25.81 12.99
N SER A 429 3.12 25.20 13.36
CA SER A 429 3.37 23.79 13.16
C SER A 429 2.32 22.93 13.89
N ILE A 430 1.99 23.24 15.14
CA ILE A 430 0.94 22.54 15.90
C ILE A 430 -0.43 22.76 15.21
N ALA A 431 -0.76 23.97 14.78
CA ALA A 431 -2.00 24.25 14.08
C ALA A 431 -2.10 23.46 12.76
N ILE A 432 -1.04 23.44 11.95
CA ILE A 432 -0.96 22.67 10.71
C ILE A 432 -1.14 21.16 10.99
N LEU A 433 -0.51 20.64 12.06
CA LEU A 433 -0.66 19.25 12.47
C LEU A 433 -2.09 18.91 12.87
N ILE A 434 -2.75 19.78 13.67
CA ILE A 434 -4.15 19.60 14.08
C ILE A 434 -5.08 19.64 12.86
N VAL A 435 -4.84 20.55 11.91
CA VAL A 435 -5.59 20.60 10.65
C VAL A 435 -5.40 19.30 9.87
N ALA A 436 -4.15 18.88 9.64
CA ALA A 436 -3.85 17.64 8.92
C ALA A 436 -4.54 16.43 9.57
N PHE A 437 -4.45 16.28 10.89
CA PHE A 437 -5.10 15.21 11.63
C PHE A 437 -6.64 15.26 11.50
N THR A 438 -7.23 16.45 11.63
CA THR A 438 -8.69 16.63 11.53
C THR A 438 -9.21 16.32 10.12
N LEU A 439 -8.46 16.66 9.07
CA LEU A 439 -8.83 16.31 7.70
C LEU A 439 -8.79 14.80 7.47
N MET A 440 -7.81 14.07 8.04
CA MET A 440 -7.69 12.62 7.81
C MET A 440 -8.62 11.78 8.69
N ARG A 441 -8.87 12.22 9.94
CA ARG A 441 -9.74 11.52 10.88
C ARG A 441 -10.68 12.51 11.62
N PRO A 442 -11.66 13.11 10.93
CA PRO A 442 -12.60 14.03 11.56
C PRO A 442 -13.48 13.34 12.61
N GLY A 443 -13.75 12.04 12.41
CA GLY A 443 -14.54 11.22 13.35
C GLY A 443 -13.97 11.19 14.75
N PHE A 444 -12.65 11.34 14.93
CA PHE A 444 -12.03 11.37 16.25
C PHE A 444 -12.64 12.42 17.17
N TRP A 445 -12.94 13.61 16.65
CA TRP A 445 -13.54 14.68 17.45
C TRP A 445 -15.02 14.44 17.73
N LEU A 446 -15.73 13.86 16.77
CA LEU A 446 -17.12 13.48 16.93
C LEU A 446 -17.27 12.41 18.02
N ASP A 447 -16.36 11.43 18.05
CA ASP A 447 -16.35 10.33 19.03
C ASP A 447 -16.18 10.82 20.47
N GLN A 448 -15.51 11.97 20.68
CA GLN A 448 -15.37 12.60 22.00
C GLN A 448 -16.65 13.31 22.46
N LEU A 449 -17.49 13.76 21.53
CA LEU A 449 -18.74 14.45 21.83
C LEU A 449 -19.91 13.48 21.93
N VAL A 450 -19.99 12.54 20.99
CA VAL A 450 -21.05 11.53 20.87
C VAL A 450 -20.40 10.17 20.56
N PRO A 451 -20.44 9.19 21.48
CA PRO A 451 -19.67 7.94 21.36
C PRO A 451 -20.22 6.98 20.30
N GLU A 452 -19.42 6.51 19.31
CA GLU A 452 -19.66 5.39 18.34
C GLU A 452 -21.08 4.77 18.29
N PHE A 453 -21.29 4.02 19.36
CA PHE A 453 -22.36 3.06 19.53
C PHE A 453 -23.06 3.29 20.86
N GLU A 454 -24.39 3.21 20.82
CA GLU A 454 -25.23 3.18 22.02
C GLU A 454 -25.48 1.73 22.43
N ARG A 455 -25.18 1.40 23.69
CA ARG A 455 -25.49 0.07 24.24
C ARG A 455 -27.00 -0.11 24.38
N ARG A 456 -27.51 -1.21 23.83
CA ARG A 456 -28.90 -1.66 23.92
C ARG A 456 -28.99 -2.93 24.74
N ASN A 457 -30.19 -3.22 25.26
CA ASN A 457 -30.44 -4.45 25.98
C ASN A 457 -30.32 -5.66 25.04
N THR A 458 -29.69 -6.73 25.50
CA THR A 458 -29.53 -7.96 24.72
C THR A 458 -30.86 -8.63 24.43
N ALA A 459 -31.81 -8.58 25.36
CA ALA A 459 -33.11 -9.24 25.24
C ALA A 459 -33.90 -8.80 24.00
N ASP A 460 -33.67 -7.57 23.53
CA ASP A 460 -34.45 -6.94 22.47
C ASP A 460 -33.74 -7.04 21.09
N ILE A 461 -32.75 -7.94 20.92
CA ILE A 461 -31.93 -8.01 19.69
C ILE A 461 -32.76 -8.07 18.41
N ILE A 462 -33.85 -8.84 18.40
CA ILE A 462 -34.67 -9.05 17.20
C ILE A 462 -35.37 -7.74 16.84
N GLU A 463 -35.99 -7.08 17.82
CA GLU A 463 -36.71 -5.83 17.62
C GLU A 463 -35.74 -4.69 17.25
N VAL A 464 -34.58 -4.63 17.91
CA VAL A 464 -33.53 -3.65 17.61
C VAL A 464 -33.03 -3.80 16.17
N VAL A 465 -32.72 -5.03 15.73
CA VAL A 465 -32.23 -5.29 14.35
C VAL A 465 -33.32 -5.03 13.30
N GLU A 466 -34.58 -5.28 13.64
CA GLU A 466 -35.71 -5.00 12.76
C GLU A 466 -35.92 -3.50 12.54
N GLN A 467 -35.80 -2.70 13.60
CA GLN A 467 -35.96 -1.23 13.54
C GLN A 467 -34.76 -0.51 12.92
N MET A 468 -33.60 -1.15 12.84
CA MET A 468 -32.41 -0.56 12.24
C MET A 468 -32.59 -0.30 10.73
N SER A 469 -32.05 0.81 10.23
CA SER A 469 -31.99 1.05 8.80
C SER A 469 -30.98 0.11 8.14
N ALA A 470 -31.28 -0.37 6.95
CA ALA A 470 -30.34 -1.19 6.18
C ALA A 470 -29.00 -0.46 5.99
N GLY A 471 -27.90 -1.20 6.13
CA GLY A 471 -26.53 -0.69 6.06
C GLY A 471 -25.98 -0.04 7.35
N SER A 472 -26.79 0.13 8.40
CA SER A 472 -26.30 0.60 9.71
C SER A 472 -25.41 -0.45 10.38
N LYS A 473 -24.48 0.00 11.26
CA LYS A 473 -23.59 -0.92 11.96
C LYS A 473 -24.21 -1.40 13.27
N LEU A 474 -24.10 -2.71 13.52
CA LEU A 474 -24.47 -3.40 14.75
C LEU A 474 -23.22 -4.01 15.37
N GLN A 475 -22.93 -3.71 16.64
CA GLN A 475 -21.86 -4.37 17.39
C GLN A 475 -22.43 -5.41 18.33
N LEU A 476 -21.87 -6.62 18.30
CA LEU A 476 -22.20 -7.71 19.21
C LEU A 476 -20.96 -8.06 20.05
N THR A 477 -21.11 -8.03 21.37
CA THR A 477 -20.08 -8.54 22.29
C THR A 477 -20.38 -9.99 22.60
N ILE A 478 -19.50 -10.86 22.13
CA ILE A 478 -19.60 -12.32 22.26
C ILE A 478 -18.69 -12.78 23.39
N TYR A 479 -19.20 -13.67 24.20
CA TYR A 479 -18.56 -14.21 25.40
C TYR A 479 -18.66 -15.71 25.40
N GLY A 480 -17.54 -16.42 25.51
CA GLY A 480 -17.55 -17.89 25.45
C GLY A 480 -16.20 -18.52 25.82
N PRO A 481 -16.19 -19.84 26.09
CA PRO A 481 -14.97 -20.59 26.36
C PRO A 481 -14.05 -20.55 25.14
N ASN A 482 -12.74 -20.48 25.37
CA ASN A 482 -11.75 -20.48 24.30
C ASN A 482 -11.53 -21.91 23.76
N PHE A 483 -11.40 -22.04 22.43
CA PHE A 483 -11.22 -23.33 21.75
C PHE A 483 -9.93 -24.07 22.13
N VAL A 484 -8.84 -23.33 22.37
CA VAL A 484 -7.53 -23.90 22.72
C VAL A 484 -7.43 -24.17 24.21
N ASN A 485 -8.03 -23.33 25.05
CA ASN A 485 -8.07 -23.51 26.49
C ASN A 485 -9.50 -23.29 27.03
N PRO A 486 -10.31 -24.36 27.14
CA PRO A 486 -11.72 -24.28 27.50
C PRO A 486 -11.98 -23.65 28.88
N ASP A 487 -11.00 -23.69 29.79
CA ASP A 487 -11.10 -23.09 31.13
C ASP A 487 -10.94 -21.56 31.11
N LYS A 488 -10.41 -21.00 30.02
CA LYS A 488 -10.32 -19.55 29.82
C LYS A 488 -11.52 -19.04 29.04
N ILE A 489 -12.19 -18.05 29.62
CA ILE A 489 -13.31 -17.38 28.95
C ILE A 489 -12.78 -16.16 28.19
N GLN A 490 -13.22 -16.00 26.96
CA GLN A 490 -12.81 -14.93 26.07
C GLN A 490 -14.00 -14.04 25.69
N ASN A 491 -13.69 -12.78 25.37
CA ASN A 491 -14.61 -11.83 24.76
C ASN A 491 -14.10 -11.37 23.38
N THR A 492 -15.03 -11.21 22.44
CA THR A 492 -14.77 -10.68 21.09
C THR A 492 -15.89 -9.74 20.71
N ILE A 493 -15.58 -8.62 20.06
CA ILE A 493 -16.58 -7.68 19.53
C ILE A 493 -16.68 -7.86 18.02
N LEU A 494 -17.83 -8.31 17.53
CA LEU A 494 -18.14 -8.35 16.10
C LEU A 494 -18.83 -7.06 15.68
N THR A 495 -18.49 -6.53 14.51
CA THR A 495 -19.20 -5.40 13.89
C THR A 495 -19.83 -5.86 12.58
N LEU A 496 -21.15 -5.75 12.50
CA LEU A 496 -21.99 -6.25 11.43
C LEU A 496 -22.64 -5.08 10.71
N LYS A 497 -22.94 -5.24 9.42
CA LYS A 497 -23.80 -4.31 8.67
C LYS A 497 -25.17 -4.94 8.55
N VAL A 498 -26.21 -4.19 8.91
CA VAL A 498 -27.59 -4.66 8.84
C VAL A 498 -27.98 -4.86 7.36
N GLY A 499 -28.47 -6.06 7.04
CA GLY A 499 -28.91 -6.43 5.70
C GLY A 499 -30.21 -5.76 5.25
N ASN A 500 -30.61 -6.05 4.01
CA ASN A 500 -31.80 -5.44 3.39
C ASN A 500 -33.09 -6.23 3.63
N GLU A 501 -32.98 -7.45 4.16
CA GLU A 501 -34.12 -8.35 4.36
C GLU A 501 -35.14 -7.81 5.39
N TRP A 502 -36.34 -8.38 5.41
CA TRP A 502 -37.44 -7.95 6.29
C TRP A 502 -37.50 -8.82 7.55
N GLY A 503 -37.64 -8.20 8.72
CA GLY A 503 -37.69 -8.91 10.01
C GLY A 503 -36.32 -9.20 10.63
N GLY A 504 -36.22 -9.02 11.96
CA GLY A 504 -34.94 -9.06 12.68
C GLY A 504 -34.18 -10.39 12.57
N LEU A 505 -34.90 -11.52 12.56
CA LEU A 505 -34.31 -12.86 12.54
C LEU A 505 -33.75 -13.22 11.15
N GLN A 506 -34.42 -12.78 10.07
CA GLN A 506 -33.95 -12.97 8.69
C GLN A 506 -32.72 -12.10 8.41
N ARG A 507 -32.71 -10.85 8.91
CA ARG A 507 -31.52 -9.98 8.86
C ARG A 507 -30.32 -10.56 9.58
N LEU A 508 -30.52 -11.17 10.76
CA LEU A 508 -29.42 -11.84 11.49
C LEU A 508 -28.90 -13.07 10.74
N ALA A 509 -29.78 -13.85 10.11
CA ALA A 509 -29.39 -14.97 9.27
C ALA A 509 -28.64 -14.52 8.00
N GLU A 510 -29.04 -13.40 7.37
CA GLU A 510 -28.32 -12.77 6.25
C GLU A 510 -26.91 -12.31 6.65
N MET A 511 -26.72 -11.99 7.94
CA MET A 511 -25.41 -11.65 8.51
C MET A 511 -24.57 -12.88 8.90
N ASP A 512 -24.92 -14.09 8.44
CA ASP A 512 -24.26 -15.37 8.77
C ASP A 512 -24.26 -15.71 10.28
N LEU A 513 -25.20 -15.16 11.06
CA LEU A 513 -25.30 -15.41 12.50
C LEU A 513 -26.56 -16.23 12.82
N ASP A 514 -26.35 -17.52 13.04
CA ASP A 514 -27.39 -18.40 13.56
C ASP A 514 -27.47 -18.25 15.10
N ILE A 515 -28.58 -17.70 15.60
CA ILE A 515 -28.83 -17.48 17.02
C ILE A 515 -29.91 -18.41 17.55
N SER A 516 -29.75 -18.88 18.79
CA SER A 516 -30.78 -19.58 19.55
C SER A 516 -31.08 -18.84 20.85
N ILE A 517 -32.36 -18.67 21.15
CA ILE A 517 -32.82 -18.01 22.37
C ILE A 517 -33.24 -19.10 23.37
N LYS A 518 -32.55 -19.20 24.50
CA LYS A 518 -32.90 -20.09 25.61
C LYS A 518 -32.82 -19.32 26.92
N ASP A 519 -33.87 -19.38 27.74
CA ASP A 519 -33.92 -18.79 29.09
C ASP A 519 -33.50 -17.31 29.17
N SER A 520 -34.00 -16.48 28.24
CA SER A 520 -33.66 -15.04 28.11
C SER A 520 -32.18 -14.74 27.81
N LYS A 521 -31.39 -15.77 27.47
CA LYS A 521 -30.01 -15.64 26.99
C LYS A 521 -29.95 -15.97 25.50
N ILE A 522 -29.21 -15.16 24.75
CA ILE A 522 -28.99 -15.39 23.32
C ILE A 522 -27.68 -16.16 23.18
N THR A 523 -27.82 -17.42 22.78
CA THR A 523 -26.69 -18.30 22.47
C THR A 523 -26.38 -18.25 20.97
N LEU A 524 -25.10 -18.13 20.64
CA LEU A 524 -24.63 -18.19 19.27
C LEU A 524 -24.41 -19.66 18.88
N ILE A 525 -24.91 -20.06 17.72
CA ILE A 525 -24.64 -21.38 17.14
C ILE A 525 -23.30 -21.31 16.39
N ALA A 526 -22.61 -22.45 16.30
CA ALA A 526 -21.36 -22.56 15.58
C ALA A 526 -21.51 -22.03 14.14
N PRO A 527 -20.55 -21.18 13.67
CA PRO A 527 -20.60 -20.63 12.33
C PRO A 527 -20.50 -21.74 11.27
N LYS A 528 -21.14 -21.51 10.11
CA LYS A 528 -21.01 -22.42 8.95
C LYS A 528 -19.59 -22.35 8.40
N PHE A 529 -19.14 -23.47 7.81
CA PHE A 529 -17.86 -23.55 7.13
C PHE A 529 -17.80 -22.55 5.95
N ASN A 530 -16.71 -21.79 5.83
CA ASN A 530 -16.53 -20.64 4.91
C ASN A 530 -17.48 -19.44 5.17
N SER A 531 -18.05 -19.30 6.37
CA SER A 531 -18.82 -18.10 6.71
C SER A 531 -17.90 -16.89 6.93
N ARG A 532 -18.46 -15.69 6.77
CA ARG A 532 -17.71 -14.43 6.89
C ARG A 532 -16.95 -14.29 8.21
N PHE A 533 -17.48 -14.85 9.30
CA PHE A 533 -16.96 -14.72 10.66
C PHE A 533 -16.25 -15.97 11.16
N GLU A 534 -15.94 -16.95 10.29
CA GLU A 534 -15.28 -18.19 10.69
C GLU A 534 -13.98 -17.95 11.47
N GLN A 535 -13.14 -17.01 11.04
CA GLN A 535 -11.88 -16.70 11.74
C GLN A 535 -12.12 -16.00 13.08
N GLU A 536 -13.06 -15.06 13.15
CA GLU A 536 -13.33 -14.26 14.35
C GLU A 536 -14.06 -15.07 15.43
N LEU A 537 -14.92 -16.01 15.01
CA LEU A 537 -15.68 -16.90 15.88
C LEU A 537 -14.97 -18.23 16.17
N GLY A 538 -14.04 -18.68 15.32
CA GLY A 538 -13.29 -19.93 15.49
C GLY A 538 -12.40 -19.98 16.73
N VAL A 539 -12.29 -18.86 17.46
CA VAL A 539 -11.61 -18.78 18.75
C VAL A 539 -12.44 -19.38 19.90
N PHE A 540 -13.77 -19.52 19.71
CA PHE A 540 -14.67 -20.05 20.73
C PHE A 540 -14.91 -21.55 20.59
N ASP A 541 -15.01 -22.25 21.73
CA ASP A 541 -15.50 -23.62 21.77
C ASP A 541 -17.03 -23.67 21.84
N PHE A 542 -17.68 -23.89 20.69
CA PHE A 542 -19.14 -24.03 20.61
C PHE A 542 -19.67 -25.36 21.13
N TYR A 543 -18.79 -26.34 21.38
CA TYR A 543 -19.16 -27.70 21.80
C TYR A 543 -18.89 -27.94 23.29
N HIS A 544 -18.36 -26.96 24.00
CA HIS A 544 -18.17 -27.01 25.45
C HIS A 544 -19.50 -26.93 26.22
N GLN A 545 -19.48 -27.29 27.51
CA GLN A 545 -20.67 -27.23 28.38
C GLN A 545 -21.18 -25.80 28.61
N THR A 546 -20.28 -24.81 28.54
CA THR A 546 -20.62 -23.39 28.62
C THR A 546 -20.93 -22.84 27.23
N PRO A 547 -22.16 -22.38 26.96
CA PRO A 547 -22.51 -21.89 25.64
C PRO A 547 -21.86 -20.54 25.34
N VAL A 548 -21.64 -20.26 24.06
CA VAL A 548 -21.20 -18.95 23.56
C VAL A 548 -22.39 -18.00 23.57
N LEU A 549 -22.26 -16.87 24.26
CA LEU A 549 -23.32 -15.93 24.58
C LEU A 549 -23.09 -14.56 23.94
N ILE A 550 -24.17 -13.92 23.48
CA ILE A 550 -24.17 -12.49 23.17
C ILE A 550 -24.52 -11.74 24.46
N THR A 551 -23.56 -10.97 24.96
CA THR A 551 -23.65 -10.30 26.28
C THR A 551 -23.93 -8.82 26.21
N ALA A 552 -23.59 -8.18 25.09
CA ALA A 552 -23.95 -6.79 24.83
C ALA A 552 -24.22 -6.56 23.35
N ILE A 553 -25.14 -5.64 23.08
CA ILE A 553 -25.48 -5.18 21.74
C ILE A 553 -25.28 -3.68 21.73
N ALA A 554 -24.66 -3.15 20.68
CA ALA A 554 -24.55 -1.71 20.51
C ALA A 554 -24.95 -1.31 19.09
N THR A 555 -25.83 -0.32 18.99
CA THR A 555 -26.33 0.19 17.71
C THR A 555 -25.65 1.51 17.36
N SER A 556 -25.52 1.79 16.07
CA SER A 556 -25.03 3.09 15.61
C SER A 556 -25.90 4.23 16.18
N SER A 557 -25.30 5.19 16.88
CA SER A 557 -26.03 6.37 17.39
C SER A 557 -26.44 7.31 16.26
N ASP A 558 -27.48 8.11 16.48
CA ASP A 558 -27.81 9.23 15.58
C ASP A 558 -26.80 10.37 15.77
N ARG A 559 -26.05 10.71 14.71
CA ARG A 559 -24.89 11.60 14.77
C ARG A 559 -24.96 12.64 13.67
N PHE A 560 -24.43 13.83 13.96
CA PHE A 560 -24.09 14.78 12.89
C PHE A 560 -23.01 14.20 11.96
N PRO A 561 -23.00 14.61 10.68
CA PRO A 561 -21.95 14.21 9.74
C PRO A 561 -20.57 14.59 10.27
N LYS A 562 -19.62 13.64 10.25
CA LYS A 562 -18.23 13.86 10.69
C LYS A 562 -17.56 15.01 9.92
N GLU A 563 -18.01 15.30 8.71
CA GLU A 563 -17.53 16.33 7.79
C GLU A 563 -17.68 17.76 8.36
N VAL A 564 -18.52 17.98 9.38
CA VAL A 564 -18.65 19.28 10.05
C VAL A 564 -17.32 19.77 10.62
N PHE A 565 -16.45 18.87 11.06
CA PHE A 565 -15.12 19.21 11.59
C PHE A 565 -14.13 19.72 10.53
N TYR A 566 -14.44 19.58 9.23
CA TYR A 566 -13.60 20.19 8.18
C TYR A 566 -13.69 21.72 8.17
N ILE A 567 -14.83 22.29 8.56
CA ILE A 567 -15.04 23.74 8.57
C ILE A 567 -14.06 24.45 9.53
N PRO A 568 -13.99 24.11 10.83
CA PRO A 568 -13.03 24.75 11.74
C PRO A 568 -11.58 24.48 11.33
N ALA A 569 -11.26 23.28 10.81
CA ALA A 569 -9.93 22.96 10.32
C ALA A 569 -9.50 23.87 9.14
N LEU A 570 -10.40 24.09 8.18
CA LEU A 570 -10.13 24.98 7.05
C LEU A 570 -10.00 26.45 7.47
N LEU A 571 -10.78 26.91 8.47
CA LEU A 571 -10.64 28.27 9.00
C LEU A 571 -9.27 28.48 9.67
N ILE A 572 -8.81 27.51 10.47
CA ILE A 572 -7.47 27.55 11.07
C ILE A 572 -6.40 27.58 9.96
N LEU A 573 -6.56 26.75 8.93
CA LEU A 573 -5.64 26.72 7.81
C LEU A 573 -5.56 28.07 7.09
N VAL A 574 -6.70 28.69 6.79
CA VAL A 574 -6.75 30.01 6.14
C VAL A 574 -6.06 31.07 7.00
N ALA A 575 -6.24 31.04 8.33
CA ALA A 575 -5.55 31.94 9.24
C ALA A 575 -4.03 31.77 9.20
N VAL A 576 -3.53 30.52 9.23
CA VAL A 576 -2.09 30.23 9.11
C VAL A 576 -1.55 30.72 7.76
N ILE A 577 -2.27 30.46 6.66
CA ILE A 577 -1.88 30.93 5.31
C ILE A 577 -1.77 32.45 5.28
N PHE A 578 -2.73 33.18 5.85
CA PHE A 578 -2.74 34.64 5.86
C PHE A 578 -1.53 35.21 6.62
N ILE A 579 -1.22 34.63 7.79
CA ILE A 579 -0.08 35.06 8.62
C ILE A 579 1.26 34.75 7.96
N GLN A 580 1.39 33.58 7.30
CA GLN A 580 2.65 33.22 6.64
C GLN A 580 2.88 33.97 5.33
N ARG A 581 1.83 34.29 4.57
CA ARG A 581 1.96 35.07 3.33
C ARG A 581 2.63 36.43 3.54
N GLN A 582 2.39 37.06 4.69
CA GLN A 582 3.04 38.33 5.05
C GLN A 582 4.55 38.18 5.28
N ARG A 583 5.03 36.97 5.57
CA ARG A 583 6.43 36.64 5.90
C ARG A 583 7.13 35.84 4.81
N GLN A 584 6.48 35.71 3.65
CA GLN A 584 6.96 34.89 2.56
C GLN A 584 8.27 35.45 1.99
N THR A 585 9.33 34.66 2.03
CA THR A 585 10.68 35.05 1.61
C THR A 585 10.96 34.78 0.13
N GLN A 586 10.27 33.79 -0.45
CA GLN A 586 10.38 33.38 -1.86
C GLN A 586 8.98 33.34 -2.47
N PRO A 587 8.77 33.87 -3.69
CA PRO A 587 7.48 33.72 -4.36
C PRO A 587 7.14 32.23 -4.50
N ALA A 588 5.92 31.89 -4.12
CA ALA A 588 5.38 30.56 -4.37
C ALA A 588 5.07 30.55 -5.85
N PHE A 589 5.93 29.89 -6.63
CA PHE A 589 5.90 29.69 -8.08
C PHE A 589 6.62 30.74 -8.93
#